data_AF-X1F9A8-F1
#
_entry.id   AF-X1F9A8-F1
#
_cell.length_a   1.000
_cell.length_b   1.000
_cell.length_c   1.000
_cell.angle_alpha   90.00
_cell.angle_beta   90.00
_cell.angle_gamma   90.00
#
_symmetry.space_group_name_H-M   'P 1'
#
loop_
_entity.id
_entity.type
_entity.pdbx_description
1 polymer ?
#
loop_
_entity_poly.entity_id
_entity_poly.type
_entity_poly.pdbx_seq_one_letter_code
_entity_poly.pdbx_strand_id
1 'polypeptide(L)'
;MSIDWNSIEAKPDKSYKVNGQVLLNLRAKVNGLEKELAINRTELEKTTNELNATKTKLTTIETDLSTIKEEKENIDKKFTDLESTKSALENELNDGKTKITELEEKLNTSAATNTELLKKIENLEADLTTKTNKIQTLESEIPSKQEKINELTNTLSEKESQLEELKSSLAEKEQSLIQITVQLEEMKSELSAFKLPEIGPVERFQREERVICPMCGETAIKEIDDKTKVQYYSGTKAIYAKKKICKKCGYEF
;
A
#
# COMPACT_ATOMS: atom_id res chain seq x y z
N MET A 1 1.53 116.94 104.42
CA MET A 1 0.25 116.94 105.17
C MET A 1 -0.63 115.88 104.56
N SER A 2 -0.95 114.84 105.32
CA SER A 2 -1.93 113.82 104.90
C SER A 2 -3.33 114.37 105.15
N ILE A 3 -4.27 114.14 104.25
CA ILE A 3 -5.69 114.34 104.54
C ILE A 3 -6.06 113.34 105.63
N ASP A 4 -6.68 113.82 106.72
CA ASP A 4 -7.18 112.95 107.79
C ASP A 4 -8.55 112.37 107.38
N TRP A 5 -8.50 111.32 106.56
CA TRP A 5 -9.68 110.66 106.01
C TRP A 5 -10.62 110.12 107.11
N ASN A 6 -10.08 109.69 108.26
CA ASN A 6 -10.87 109.15 109.36
C ASN A 6 -11.78 110.23 110.00
N SER A 7 -11.28 111.46 110.15
CA SER A 7 -12.08 112.58 110.67
C SER A 7 -13.15 113.04 109.66
N ILE A 8 -12.86 112.97 108.37
CA ILE A 8 -13.80 113.33 107.28
C ILE A 8 -14.91 112.29 107.14
N GLU A 9 -14.57 111.00 107.16
CA GLU A 9 -15.54 109.89 107.11
C GLU A 9 -16.50 109.90 108.32
N ALA A 10 -16.02 110.28 109.51
CA ALA A 10 -16.85 110.34 110.72
C ALA A 10 -17.85 111.51 110.75
N LYS A 11 -17.55 112.64 110.10
CA LYS A 11 -18.40 113.85 110.04
C LYS A 11 -18.26 114.55 108.68
N PRO A 12 -18.89 114.03 107.61
CA PRO A 12 -18.70 114.52 106.23
C PRO A 12 -19.25 115.93 105.98
N ASP A 13 -20.27 116.36 106.75
CA ASP A 13 -20.94 117.66 106.55
C ASP A 13 -20.19 118.85 107.18
N LYS A 14 -19.13 118.61 107.94
CA LYS A 14 -18.33 119.67 108.58
C LYS A 14 -17.30 120.23 107.59
N SER A 15 -17.04 121.54 107.62
CA SER A 15 -15.98 122.14 106.81
C SER A 15 -14.58 121.78 107.32
N TYR A 16 -13.74 121.22 106.44
CA TYR A 16 -12.34 120.90 106.71
C TYR A 16 -11.43 121.75 105.80
N LYS A 17 -10.37 122.35 106.37
CA LYS A 17 -9.36 123.05 105.59
C LYS A 17 -8.41 122.04 104.95
N VAL A 18 -8.36 122.00 103.62
CA VAL A 18 -7.45 121.14 102.84
C VAL A 18 -6.48 122.00 102.04
N ASN A 19 -5.23 121.57 101.90
CA ASN A 19 -4.24 122.24 101.06
C ASN A 19 -4.57 122.06 99.58
N GLY A 20 -4.69 123.17 98.83
CA GLY A 20 -5.03 123.16 97.40
C GLY A 20 -4.12 122.29 96.52
N GLN A 21 -2.83 122.15 96.87
CA GLN A 21 -1.90 121.28 96.17
C GLN A 21 -2.31 119.80 96.25
N VAL A 22 -2.87 119.37 97.38
CA VAL A 22 -3.33 117.98 97.56
C VAL A 22 -4.57 117.71 96.70
N LEU A 23 -5.49 118.66 96.62
CA LEU A 23 -6.68 118.57 95.75
C LEU A 23 -6.29 118.53 94.27
N LEU A 24 -5.31 119.33 93.85
CA LEU A 24 -4.79 119.31 92.48
C LEU A 24 -4.12 117.98 92.13
N ASN A 25 -3.32 117.41 93.05
CA ASN A 25 -2.70 116.10 92.86
C ASN A 25 -3.75 114.97 92.77
N LEU A 26 -4.79 115.02 93.60
CA LEU A 26 -5.91 114.06 93.54
C LEU A 26 -6.68 114.18 92.22
N ARG A 27 -7.00 115.39 91.77
CA ARG A 27 -7.64 115.63 90.46
C ARG A 27 -6.79 115.09 89.31
N ALA A 28 -5.48 115.35 89.33
CA ALA A 28 -4.58 114.81 88.32
C ALA A 28 -4.58 113.28 88.30
N LYS A 29 -4.59 112.64 89.49
CA LYS A 29 -4.69 111.18 89.62
C LYS A 29 -6.03 110.65 89.10
N VAL A 30 -7.16 111.28 89.45
CA VAL A 30 -8.50 110.89 88.97
C VAL A 30 -8.57 110.99 87.45
N ASN A 31 -8.13 112.11 86.86
CA ASN A 31 -8.09 112.28 85.40
C ASN A 31 -7.20 111.23 84.72
N GLY A 32 -6.06 110.87 85.35
CA GLY A 32 -5.18 109.80 84.87
C GLY A 32 -5.88 108.44 84.86
N LEU A 33 -6.53 108.09 85.97
CA LEU A 33 -7.31 106.85 86.11
C LEU A 33 -8.50 106.80 85.15
N GLU A 34 -9.21 107.91 84.92
CA GLU A 34 -10.30 107.99 83.94
C GLU A 34 -9.80 107.73 82.51
N LYS A 35 -8.62 108.29 82.16
CA LYS A 35 -7.99 108.05 80.87
C LYS A 35 -7.56 106.60 80.72
N GLU A 36 -6.94 106.01 81.74
CA GLU A 36 -6.58 104.58 81.76
C GLU A 36 -7.81 103.70 81.62
N LEU A 37 -8.89 104.02 82.33
CA LEU A 37 -10.14 103.26 82.29
C LEU A 37 -10.81 103.36 80.90
N ALA A 38 -10.75 104.53 80.25
CA ALA A 38 -11.20 104.69 78.87
C ALA A 38 -10.38 103.84 77.90
N ILE A 39 -9.04 103.84 78.02
CA ILE A 39 -8.15 103.00 77.22
C ILE A 39 -8.48 101.52 77.43
N ASN A 40 -8.56 101.07 78.68
CA ASN A 40 -8.87 99.67 79.01
C ASN A 40 -10.24 99.24 78.47
N ARG A 41 -11.25 100.12 78.46
CA ARG A 41 -12.55 99.83 77.84
C ARG A 41 -12.42 99.59 76.34
N THR A 42 -11.66 100.43 75.63
CA THR A 42 -11.45 100.26 74.19
C THR A 42 -10.66 98.99 73.86
N GLU A 43 -9.67 98.63 74.68
CA GLU A 43 -8.92 97.38 74.53
C GLU A 43 -9.79 96.15 74.83
N LEU A 44 -10.65 96.22 75.85
CA LEU A 44 -11.62 95.18 76.16
C LEU A 44 -12.61 94.95 75.01
N GLU A 45 -13.10 96.02 74.39
CA GLU A 45 -14.00 95.93 73.24
C GLU A 45 -13.28 95.30 72.03
N LYS A 46 -12.04 95.73 71.75
CA LYS A 46 -11.22 95.15 70.69
C LYS A 46 -10.99 93.65 70.89
N THR A 47 -10.57 93.24 72.09
CA THR A 47 -10.33 91.83 72.42
C THR A 47 -11.61 90.99 72.38
N THR A 48 -12.75 91.57 72.78
CA THR A 48 -14.06 90.91 72.67
C THR A 48 -14.44 90.64 71.20
N ASN A 49 -14.20 91.61 70.32
CA ASN A 49 -14.45 91.45 68.89
C ASN A 49 -13.53 90.41 68.25
N GLU A 50 -12.24 90.40 68.60
CA GLU A 50 -11.28 89.39 68.16
C GLU A 50 -11.63 87.98 68.66
N LEU A 51 -12.09 87.86 69.91
CA LEU A 51 -12.57 86.59 70.47
C LEU A 51 -13.78 86.06 69.71
N ASN A 52 -14.76 86.91 69.42
CA ASN A 52 -15.94 86.52 68.66
C ASN A 52 -15.58 86.08 67.23
N ALA A 53 -14.67 86.80 66.56
CA ALA A 53 -14.18 86.43 65.23
C ALA A 53 -13.39 85.10 65.25
N THR A 54 -12.66 84.82 66.32
CA THR A 54 -11.97 83.53 66.50
C THR A 54 -12.96 82.41 66.74
N LYS A 55 -14.02 82.66 67.51
CA LYS A 55 -15.07 81.68 67.81
C LYS A 55 -15.85 81.27 66.56
N THR A 56 -16.18 82.21 65.68
CA THR A 56 -16.85 81.88 64.41
C THR A 56 -15.95 81.06 63.50
N LYS A 57 -14.66 81.41 63.38
CA LYS A 57 -13.68 80.59 62.63
C LYS A 57 -13.55 79.18 63.20
N LEU A 58 -13.53 79.04 64.52
CA LEU A 58 -13.47 77.73 65.18
C LEU A 58 -14.68 76.87 64.78
N THR A 59 -15.90 77.42 64.85
CA THR A 59 -17.10 76.68 64.46
C THR A 59 -17.08 76.26 62.99
N THR A 60 -16.54 77.09 62.09
CA THR A 60 -16.39 76.72 60.66
C THR A 60 -15.36 75.60 60.48
N ILE A 61 -14.23 75.66 61.18
CA ILE A 61 -13.22 74.60 61.12
C ILE A 61 -13.78 73.28 61.66
N GLU A 62 -14.58 73.32 62.72
CA GLU A 62 -15.25 72.13 63.27
C GLU A 62 -16.21 71.49 62.27
N THR A 63 -17.00 72.30 61.54
CA THR A 63 -17.89 71.79 60.49
C THR A 63 -17.11 71.19 59.32
N ASP A 64 -16.07 71.87 58.85
CA ASP A 64 -15.25 71.39 57.72
C ASP A 64 -14.55 70.07 58.09
N LEU A 65 -14.06 69.96 59.33
CA LEU A 65 -13.42 68.75 59.85
C LEU A 65 -14.40 67.57 59.92
N SER A 66 -15.68 67.82 60.21
CA SER A 66 -16.72 66.77 60.16
C SER A 66 -16.92 66.29 58.72
N THR A 67 -17.10 67.21 57.77
CA THR A 67 -17.29 66.89 56.35
C THR A 67 -16.10 66.09 55.79
N ILE A 68 -14.87 66.54 56.06
CA ILE A 68 -13.65 65.86 55.59
C ILE A 68 -13.55 64.43 56.15
N LYS A 69 -13.99 64.20 57.40
CA LYS A 69 -14.00 62.85 57.99
C LYS A 69 -14.97 61.91 57.27
N GLU A 70 -16.16 62.40 56.94
CA GLU A 70 -17.16 61.62 56.19
C GLU A 70 -16.68 61.31 54.77
N GLU A 71 -16.10 62.28 54.08
CA GLU A 71 -15.50 62.08 52.76
C GLU A 71 -14.37 61.05 52.79
N LYS A 72 -13.51 61.11 53.81
CA LYS A 72 -12.44 60.13 54.02
C LYS A 72 -13.01 58.71 54.19
N GLU A 73 -14.02 58.54 55.05
CA GLU A 73 -14.63 57.22 55.26
C GLU A 73 -15.24 56.65 53.97
N ASN A 74 -15.86 57.51 53.15
CA ASN A 74 -16.40 57.11 51.86
C ASN A 74 -15.29 56.71 50.86
N ILE A 75 -14.18 57.44 50.83
CA ILE A 75 -13.01 57.10 50.01
C ILE A 75 -12.41 55.77 50.46
N ASP A 76 -12.29 55.54 51.77
CA ASP A 76 -11.77 54.29 52.33
C ASP A 76 -12.64 53.09 51.90
N LYS A 77 -13.97 53.21 51.92
CA LYS A 77 -14.90 52.17 51.41
C LYS A 77 -14.71 51.90 49.92
N LYS A 78 -14.64 52.96 49.10
CA LYS A 78 -14.39 52.81 47.66
C LYS A 78 -13.04 52.15 47.37
N PHE A 79 -12.03 52.46 48.18
CA PHE A 79 -10.71 51.86 48.05
C PHE A 79 -10.76 50.36 48.36
N THR A 80 -11.45 49.94 49.43
CA THR A 80 -11.61 48.51 49.74
C THR A 80 -12.38 47.76 48.66
N ASP A 81 -13.41 48.39 48.08
CA ASP A 81 -14.18 47.80 46.99
C ASP A 81 -13.32 47.64 45.72
N LEU A 82 -12.52 48.66 45.37
CA LEU A 82 -11.60 48.59 44.24
C LEU A 82 -10.52 47.51 44.43
N GLU A 83 -10.00 47.32 45.64
CA GLU A 83 -9.01 46.26 45.89
C GLU A 83 -9.63 44.86 45.77
N SER A 84 -10.88 44.70 46.22
CA SER A 84 -11.61 43.43 46.07
C SER A 84 -11.90 43.08 44.61
N THR A 85 -12.33 44.07 43.81
CA THR A 85 -12.60 43.88 42.38
C THR A 85 -11.33 43.61 41.59
N LYS A 86 -10.23 44.30 41.92
CA LYS A 86 -8.91 44.03 41.34
C LYS A 86 -8.48 42.59 41.59
N SER A 87 -8.60 42.10 42.82
CA SER A 87 -8.25 40.72 43.17
C SER A 87 -9.11 39.71 42.40
N ALA A 88 -10.41 39.98 42.23
CA ALA A 88 -11.30 39.12 41.44
C ALA A 88 -10.88 39.06 39.96
N LEU A 89 -10.60 40.21 39.35
CA LEU A 89 -10.14 40.29 37.95
C LEU A 89 -8.77 39.62 37.74
N GLU A 90 -7.87 39.70 38.71
CA GLU A 90 -6.58 39.00 38.66
C GLU A 90 -6.75 37.48 38.65
N ASN A 91 -7.70 36.96 39.44
CA ASN A 91 -8.04 35.53 39.45
C ASN A 91 -8.67 35.10 38.12
N GLU A 92 -9.66 35.85 37.61
CA GLU A 92 -10.27 35.56 36.31
C GLU A 92 -9.25 35.60 35.16
N LEU A 93 -8.30 36.53 35.20
CA LEU A 93 -7.21 36.60 34.23
C LEU A 93 -6.31 35.37 34.32
N ASN A 94 -6.00 34.88 35.51
CA ASN A 94 -5.19 33.70 35.70
C ASN A 94 -5.91 32.43 35.20
N ASP A 95 -7.20 32.29 35.50
CA ASP A 95 -8.04 31.19 35.00
C ASP A 95 -8.19 31.24 33.47
N GLY A 96 -8.28 32.45 32.89
CA GLY A 96 -8.24 32.63 31.45
C GLY A 96 -6.93 32.14 30.83
N LYS A 97 -5.79 32.45 31.47
CA LYS A 97 -4.46 32.00 31.01
C LYS A 97 -4.31 30.48 31.07
N THR A 98 -4.73 29.83 32.15
CA THR A 98 -4.66 28.37 32.27
C THR A 98 -5.50 27.68 31.20
N LYS A 99 -6.71 28.19 30.94
CA LYS A 99 -7.58 27.65 29.89
C LYS A 99 -7.00 27.82 28.48
N ILE A 100 -6.32 28.93 28.22
CA ILE A 100 -5.59 29.13 26.94
C ILE A 100 -4.50 28.07 26.80
N THR A 101 -3.67 27.85 27.82
CA THR A 101 -2.60 26.84 27.76
C THR A 101 -3.15 25.43 27.53
N GLU A 102 -4.25 25.05 28.18
CA GLU A 102 -4.89 23.75 27.96
C GLU A 102 -5.44 23.58 26.53
N LEU A 103 -5.99 24.65 25.94
CA LEU A 103 -6.50 24.62 24.57
C LEU A 103 -5.35 24.53 23.55
N GLU A 104 -4.24 25.21 23.79
CA GLU A 104 -3.03 25.12 22.96
C GLU A 104 -2.45 23.70 22.97
N GLU A 105 -2.37 23.04 24.13
CA GLU A 105 -1.92 21.65 24.25
C GLU A 105 -2.83 20.67 23.50
N LYS A 106 -4.16 20.84 23.62
CA LYS A 106 -5.14 20.03 22.88
C LYS A 106 -5.03 20.23 21.37
N LEU A 107 -4.83 21.47 20.94
CA LEU A 107 -4.64 21.80 19.52
C LEU A 107 -3.38 21.14 18.96
N ASN A 108 -2.26 21.22 19.69
CA ASN A 108 -1.00 20.60 19.29
C ASN A 108 -1.12 19.07 19.21
N THR A 109 -1.78 18.45 20.19
CA THR A 109 -2.05 17.01 20.18
C THR A 109 -2.89 16.60 18.98
N SER A 110 -3.98 17.33 18.72
CA SER A 110 -4.85 17.08 17.56
C SER A 110 -4.09 17.23 16.23
N ALA A 111 -3.28 18.28 16.09
CA ALA A 111 -2.45 18.50 14.90
C ALA A 111 -1.45 17.36 14.67
N ALA A 112 -0.81 16.85 15.73
CA ALA A 112 0.08 15.70 15.65
C ALA A 112 -0.66 14.43 15.19
N THR A 113 -1.84 14.15 15.76
CA THR A 113 -2.65 12.99 15.36
C THR A 113 -3.13 13.08 13.91
N ASN A 114 -3.54 14.27 13.44
CA ASN A 114 -3.90 14.48 12.03
C ASN A 114 -2.72 14.21 11.10
N THR A 115 -1.51 14.66 11.47
CA THR A 115 -0.30 14.42 10.69
C THR A 115 0.01 12.92 10.59
N GLU A 116 -0.17 12.16 11.67
CA GLU A 116 0.02 10.71 11.67
C GLU A 116 -1.04 10.00 10.81
N LEU A 117 -2.30 10.40 10.91
CA LEU A 117 -3.38 9.85 10.10
C LEU A 117 -3.18 10.11 8.61
N LEU A 118 -2.72 11.31 8.22
CA LEU A 118 -2.39 11.63 6.83
C LEU A 118 -1.29 10.72 6.29
N LYS A 119 -0.20 10.52 7.04
CA LYS A 119 0.86 9.56 6.65
C LYS A 119 0.34 8.13 6.50
N LYS A 120 -0.56 7.72 7.39
CA LYS A 120 -1.18 6.39 7.31
C LYS A 120 -2.05 6.24 6.07
N ILE A 121 -2.79 7.28 5.69
CA ILE A 121 -3.58 7.32 4.45
C ILE A 121 -2.65 7.21 3.24
N GLU A 122 -1.60 8.03 3.16
CA GLU A 122 -0.61 7.99 2.06
C GLU A 122 0.00 6.59 1.89
N ASN A 123 0.38 5.94 3.00
CA ASN A 123 0.91 4.58 2.97
C ASN A 123 -0.13 3.56 2.46
N LEU A 124 -1.38 3.66 2.91
CA LEU A 124 -2.45 2.78 2.46
C LEU A 124 -2.78 2.98 0.98
N GLU A 125 -2.72 4.21 0.47
CA GLU A 125 -2.92 4.53 -0.94
C GLU A 125 -1.79 3.94 -1.81
N ALA A 126 -0.54 4.01 -1.34
CA ALA A 126 0.60 3.38 -2.02
C ALA A 126 0.49 1.86 -2.05
N ASP A 127 0.09 1.24 -0.93
CA ASP A 127 -0.15 -0.20 -0.83
C ASP A 127 -1.29 -0.65 -1.77
N LEU A 128 -2.39 0.11 -1.81
CA LEU A 128 -3.53 -0.16 -2.68
C LEU A 128 -3.09 -0.10 -4.14
N THR A 129 -2.36 0.95 -4.54
CA THR A 129 -1.82 1.09 -5.89
C THR A 129 -0.95 -0.11 -6.27
N THR A 130 -0.05 -0.53 -5.37
CA THR A 130 0.83 -1.69 -5.59
C THR A 130 0.03 -2.98 -5.78
N LYS A 131 -0.98 -3.22 -4.93
CA LYS A 131 -1.86 -4.39 -5.04
C LYS A 131 -2.67 -4.36 -6.34
N THR A 132 -3.21 -3.21 -6.73
CA THR A 132 -3.95 -3.03 -7.99
C THR A 132 -3.07 -3.37 -9.20
N ASN A 133 -1.84 -2.85 -9.25
CA ASN A 133 -0.92 -3.17 -10.34
C ASN A 133 -0.60 -4.68 -10.40
N LYS A 134 -0.41 -5.32 -9.24
CA LYS A 134 -0.18 -6.77 -9.18
C LYS A 134 -1.39 -7.56 -9.68
N ILE A 135 -2.61 -7.14 -9.34
CA ILE A 135 -3.84 -7.76 -9.85
C ILE A 135 -3.90 -7.62 -11.37
N GLN A 136 -3.66 -6.43 -11.92
CA GLN A 136 -3.64 -6.21 -13.37
C GLN A 136 -2.59 -7.08 -14.08
N THR A 137 -1.40 -7.22 -13.51
CA THR A 137 -0.37 -8.12 -14.06
C THR A 137 -0.86 -9.57 -14.06
N LEU A 138 -1.39 -10.07 -12.94
CA LEU A 138 -1.91 -11.43 -12.87
C LEU A 138 -3.08 -11.67 -13.83
N GLU A 139 -3.99 -10.71 -13.96
CA GLU A 139 -5.10 -10.74 -14.92
C GLU A 139 -4.59 -10.81 -16.37
N SER A 140 -3.48 -10.12 -16.69
CA SER A 140 -2.87 -10.18 -18.02
C SER A 140 -2.13 -11.50 -18.31
N GLU A 141 -1.63 -12.19 -17.28
CA GLU A 141 -0.95 -13.48 -17.44
C GLU A 141 -1.91 -14.66 -17.64
N ILE A 142 -3.14 -14.56 -17.11
CA ILE A 142 -4.15 -15.63 -17.19
C ILE A 142 -4.44 -16.06 -18.64
N PRO A 143 -4.74 -15.16 -19.60
CA PRO A 143 -5.00 -15.53 -20.98
C PRO A 143 -3.83 -16.27 -21.63
N SER A 144 -2.59 -15.81 -21.44
CA SER A 144 -1.40 -16.47 -22.00
C SER A 144 -1.21 -17.89 -21.44
N LYS A 145 -1.44 -18.08 -20.14
CA LYS A 145 -1.42 -19.42 -19.54
C LYS A 145 -2.55 -20.30 -20.09
N GLN A 146 -3.74 -19.73 -20.30
CA GLN A 146 -4.88 -20.46 -20.87
C GLN A 146 -4.61 -20.89 -22.32
N GLU A 147 -4.02 -20.01 -23.14
CA GLU A 147 -3.56 -20.35 -24.49
C GLU A 147 -2.54 -21.48 -24.45
N LYS A 148 -1.58 -21.44 -23.52
CA LYS A 148 -0.59 -22.50 -23.39
C LYS A 148 -1.19 -23.84 -22.99
N ILE A 149 -2.18 -23.83 -22.11
CA ILE A 149 -2.94 -25.03 -21.74
C ILE A 149 -3.67 -25.59 -22.97
N ASN A 150 -4.32 -24.73 -23.76
CA ASN A 150 -5.03 -25.15 -24.97
C ASN A 150 -4.07 -25.77 -26.01
N GLU A 151 -2.90 -25.16 -26.24
CA GLU A 151 -1.86 -25.70 -27.14
C GLU A 151 -1.38 -27.09 -26.71
N LEU A 152 -1.06 -27.24 -25.41
CA LEU A 152 -0.60 -28.51 -24.86
C LEU A 152 -1.69 -29.59 -24.94
N THR A 153 -2.94 -29.21 -24.70
CA THR A 153 -4.11 -30.11 -24.81
C THR A 153 -4.28 -30.61 -26.24
N ASN A 154 -4.18 -29.73 -27.23
CA ASN A 154 -4.27 -30.12 -28.65
C ASN A 154 -3.12 -31.05 -29.04
N THR A 155 -1.90 -30.72 -28.63
CA THR A 155 -0.72 -31.56 -28.90
C THR A 155 -0.86 -32.95 -28.26
N LEU A 156 -1.41 -33.03 -27.05
CA LEU A 156 -1.68 -34.30 -26.37
C LEU A 156 -2.66 -35.14 -27.19
N SER A 157 -3.78 -34.56 -27.61
CA SER A 157 -4.80 -35.24 -28.43
C SER A 157 -4.25 -35.75 -29.77
N GLU A 158 -3.41 -34.95 -30.44
CA GLU A 158 -2.71 -35.40 -31.66
C GLU A 158 -1.78 -36.58 -31.39
N LYS A 159 -1.02 -36.54 -30.29
CA LYS A 159 -0.13 -37.63 -29.90
C LYS A 159 -0.88 -38.89 -29.53
N GLU A 160 -2.02 -38.78 -28.84
CA GLU A 160 -2.90 -39.91 -28.56
C GLU A 160 -3.43 -40.54 -29.85
N SER A 161 -3.86 -39.73 -30.82
CA SER A 161 -4.34 -40.22 -32.12
C SER A 161 -3.23 -40.95 -32.89
N GLN A 162 -2.02 -40.39 -32.94
CA GLN A 162 -0.85 -41.04 -33.56
C GLN A 162 -0.50 -42.38 -32.87
N LEU A 163 -0.66 -42.45 -31.55
CA LEU A 163 -0.37 -43.65 -30.78
C LEU A 163 -1.40 -44.75 -31.09
N GLU A 164 -2.68 -44.42 -31.24
CA GLU A 164 -3.71 -45.36 -31.69
C GLU A 164 -3.49 -45.86 -33.12
N GLU A 165 -3.11 -44.98 -34.06
CA GLU A 165 -2.73 -45.39 -35.42
C GLU A 165 -1.54 -46.35 -35.43
N LEU A 166 -0.49 -46.04 -34.66
CA LEU A 166 0.68 -46.91 -34.53
C LEU A 166 0.34 -48.26 -33.91
N LYS A 167 -0.54 -48.30 -32.90
CA LYS A 167 -1.05 -49.56 -32.32
C LYS A 167 -1.80 -50.39 -33.35
N SER A 168 -2.69 -49.78 -34.14
CA SER A 168 -3.41 -50.48 -35.20
C SER A 168 -2.45 -51.05 -36.25
N SER A 169 -1.49 -50.24 -36.71
CA SER A 169 -0.47 -50.69 -37.66
C SER A 169 0.39 -51.82 -37.11
N LEU A 170 0.76 -51.77 -35.83
CA LEU A 170 1.48 -52.85 -35.15
C LEU A 170 0.67 -54.15 -35.16
N ALA A 171 -0.62 -54.09 -34.79
CA ALA A 171 -1.52 -55.24 -34.79
C ALA A 171 -1.68 -55.86 -36.20
N GLU A 172 -1.79 -55.04 -37.25
CA GLU A 172 -1.82 -55.51 -38.64
C GLU A 172 -0.52 -56.22 -39.05
N LYS A 173 0.63 -55.66 -38.65
CA LYS A 173 1.95 -56.27 -38.92
C LYS A 173 2.13 -57.58 -38.17
N GLU A 174 1.66 -57.67 -36.92
CA GLU A 174 1.64 -58.91 -36.15
C GLU A 174 0.77 -59.99 -36.83
N GLN A 175 -0.43 -59.64 -37.30
CA GLN A 175 -1.28 -60.56 -38.07
C GLN A 175 -0.61 -61.03 -39.36
N SER A 176 0.03 -60.11 -40.09
CA SER A 176 0.78 -60.44 -41.32
C SER A 176 1.94 -61.39 -41.02
N LEU A 177 2.67 -61.16 -39.92
CA LEU A 177 3.74 -62.04 -39.45
C LEU A 177 3.21 -63.45 -39.14
N ILE A 178 2.07 -63.56 -38.46
CA ILE A 178 1.41 -64.84 -38.18
C ILE A 178 1.08 -65.56 -39.49
N GLN A 179 0.47 -64.86 -40.47
CA GLN A 179 0.14 -65.44 -41.78
C GLN A 179 1.38 -65.94 -42.53
N ILE A 180 2.44 -65.12 -42.61
CA ILE A 180 3.70 -65.52 -43.26
C ILE A 180 4.31 -66.73 -42.54
N THR A 181 4.23 -66.78 -41.21
CA THR A 181 4.74 -67.92 -40.43
C THR A 181 3.97 -69.20 -40.74
N VAL A 182 2.63 -69.13 -40.86
CA VAL A 182 1.79 -70.26 -41.29
C VAL A 182 2.17 -70.72 -42.69
N GLN A 183 2.29 -69.79 -43.65
CA GLN A 183 2.69 -70.12 -45.02
C GLN A 183 4.08 -70.76 -45.09
N LEU A 184 5.04 -70.28 -44.29
CA LEU A 184 6.36 -70.89 -44.20
C LEU A 184 6.29 -72.32 -43.68
N GLU A 185 5.43 -72.59 -42.70
CA GLU A 185 5.26 -73.95 -42.16
C GLU A 185 4.55 -74.87 -43.15
N GLU A 186 3.55 -74.38 -43.87
CA GLU A 186 2.91 -75.07 -44.99
C GLU A 186 3.92 -75.42 -46.08
N MET A 187 4.71 -74.44 -46.56
CA MET A 187 5.76 -74.66 -47.55
C MET A 187 6.80 -75.67 -47.08
N LYS A 188 7.22 -75.64 -45.80
CA LYS A 188 8.11 -76.66 -45.24
C LYS A 188 7.47 -78.04 -45.25
N SER A 189 6.19 -78.12 -44.91
CA SER A 189 5.43 -79.38 -44.93
C SER A 189 5.33 -79.94 -46.35
N GLU A 190 5.06 -79.10 -47.36
CA GLU A 190 5.09 -79.46 -48.78
C GLU A 190 6.47 -79.94 -49.22
N LEU A 191 7.54 -79.25 -48.78
CA LEU A 191 8.92 -79.64 -49.05
C LEU A 191 9.27 -80.99 -48.41
N SER A 192 8.72 -81.29 -47.23
CA SER A 192 8.89 -82.60 -46.57
C SER A 192 8.03 -83.71 -47.21
N ALA A 193 6.89 -83.36 -47.80
CA ALA A 193 6.02 -84.26 -48.56
C ALA A 193 6.58 -84.59 -49.94
N PHE A 194 7.40 -83.70 -50.51
CA PHE A 194 8.34 -84.00 -51.59
C PHE A 194 9.41 -84.99 -51.07
N LYS A 195 9.06 -86.26 -50.98
CA LYS A 195 10.05 -87.34 -50.88
C LYS A 195 10.95 -87.27 -52.10
N LEU A 196 12.25 -87.09 -51.87
CA LEU A 196 13.26 -87.30 -52.92
C LEU A 196 13.02 -88.69 -53.55
N PRO A 197 12.98 -88.80 -54.88
CA PRO A 197 12.95 -90.11 -55.52
C PRO A 197 14.23 -90.86 -55.17
N GLU A 198 14.11 -92.06 -54.61
CA GLU A 198 15.24 -92.99 -54.51
C GLU A 198 15.66 -93.39 -55.92
N ILE A 199 16.78 -92.84 -56.39
CA ILE A 199 17.40 -93.25 -57.66
C ILE A 199 18.27 -94.47 -57.37
N GLY A 200 17.83 -95.64 -57.82
CA GLY A 200 18.62 -96.89 -57.82
C GLY A 200 19.85 -96.83 -58.74
N PRO A 201 20.77 -97.82 -58.68
CA PRO A 201 22.07 -97.71 -59.32
C PRO A 201 21.97 -97.73 -60.85
N VAL A 202 22.74 -96.84 -61.49
CA VAL A 202 22.70 -96.55 -62.93
C VAL A 202 23.48 -97.61 -63.72
N GLU A 203 22.79 -98.37 -64.58
CA GLU A 203 23.40 -99.16 -65.66
C GLU A 203 23.39 -98.39 -66.99
N ARG A 204 24.51 -98.46 -67.72
CA ARG A 204 24.77 -97.73 -68.97
C ARG A 204 24.05 -98.39 -70.15
N PHE A 205 23.33 -97.61 -70.97
CA PHE A 205 22.85 -98.07 -72.28
C PHE A 205 23.42 -97.26 -73.45
N GLN A 206 23.72 -98.00 -74.51
CA GLN A 206 24.63 -97.70 -75.62
C GLN A 206 23.94 -97.01 -76.80
N ARG A 207 24.73 -96.31 -77.65
CA ARG A 207 24.28 -95.65 -78.88
C ARG A 207 24.03 -96.66 -80.02
N GLU A 208 22.99 -96.44 -80.82
CA GLU A 208 22.68 -97.19 -82.05
C GLU A 208 23.82 -97.07 -83.10
N GLU A 209 24.29 -98.20 -83.63
CA GLU A 209 25.41 -98.27 -84.58
C GLU A 209 25.03 -97.88 -86.02
N ARG A 210 25.96 -97.21 -86.71
CA ARG A 210 25.83 -96.73 -88.09
C ARG A 210 26.18 -97.86 -89.07
N VAL A 211 25.28 -98.20 -90.00
CA VAL A 211 25.49 -99.31 -90.96
C VAL A 211 26.69 -99.04 -91.89
N ILE A 212 27.60 -100.00 -91.99
CA ILE A 212 28.85 -99.91 -92.76
C ILE A 212 28.88 -101.00 -93.85
N CYS A 213 29.38 -100.70 -95.05
CA CYS A 213 29.53 -101.70 -96.10
C CYS A 213 30.56 -102.78 -95.70
N PRO A 214 30.19 -104.07 -95.69
CA PRO A 214 31.04 -105.16 -95.21
C PRO A 214 32.25 -105.47 -96.09
N MET A 215 32.32 -104.94 -97.32
CA MET A 215 33.44 -105.19 -98.25
C MET A 215 34.50 -104.09 -98.29
N CYS A 216 34.16 -102.83 -97.96
CA CYS A 216 35.12 -101.72 -98.04
C CYS A 216 35.04 -100.70 -96.90
N GLY A 217 34.19 -100.93 -95.90
CA GLY A 217 34.13 -100.12 -94.67
C GLY A 217 33.48 -98.74 -94.82
N GLU A 218 32.84 -98.44 -95.95
CA GLU A 218 32.23 -97.13 -96.20
C GLU A 218 30.76 -97.06 -95.70
N THR A 219 30.36 -95.92 -95.13
CA THR A 219 29.01 -95.73 -94.54
C THR A 219 27.99 -95.11 -95.50
N ALA A 220 28.45 -94.66 -96.67
CA ALA A 220 27.60 -94.11 -97.73
C ALA A 220 26.93 -95.21 -98.56
N ILE A 221 25.81 -95.73 -98.05
CA ILE A 221 25.03 -96.82 -98.64
C ILE A 221 23.79 -96.26 -99.38
N LYS A 222 23.50 -96.76 -100.59
CA LYS A 222 22.28 -96.43 -101.36
C LYS A 222 21.33 -97.62 -101.38
N GLU A 223 20.08 -97.42 -100.99
CA GLU A 223 19.03 -98.43 -101.17
C GLU A 223 18.39 -98.34 -102.56
N ILE A 224 18.28 -99.48 -103.24
CA ILE A 224 17.65 -99.61 -104.56
C ILE A 224 16.75 -100.85 -104.56
N ASP A 225 15.63 -100.78 -105.27
CA ASP A 225 14.69 -101.89 -105.43
C ASP A 225 15.30 -103.03 -106.28
N ASP A 226 15.43 -104.22 -105.69
CA ASP A 226 15.96 -105.44 -106.29
C ASP A 226 14.91 -106.14 -107.16
N LYS A 227 14.93 -105.81 -108.46
CA LYS A 227 13.95 -106.31 -109.43
C LYS A 227 13.95 -107.82 -109.67
N THR A 228 14.89 -108.56 -109.07
CA THR A 228 14.90 -110.03 -109.10
C THR A 228 14.00 -110.64 -108.02
N LYS A 229 13.61 -109.87 -106.99
CA LYS A 229 12.80 -110.31 -105.86
C LYS A 229 11.59 -109.40 -105.67
N VAL A 230 10.48 -109.78 -106.30
CA VAL A 230 9.18 -109.12 -106.07
C VAL A 230 8.71 -109.47 -104.67
N GLN A 231 8.50 -108.46 -103.81
CA GLN A 231 7.92 -108.71 -102.49
C GLN A 231 6.42 -108.98 -102.61
N TYR A 232 5.71 -108.14 -103.37
CA TYR A 232 4.30 -108.35 -103.72
C TYR A 232 3.88 -107.51 -104.92
N TYR A 233 2.77 -107.88 -105.57
CA TYR A 233 2.17 -107.10 -106.65
C TYR A 233 1.06 -106.19 -106.12
N SER A 234 1.14 -104.90 -106.43
CA SER A 234 0.07 -103.94 -106.17
C SER A 234 -0.61 -103.59 -107.48
N GLY A 235 -1.62 -104.38 -107.87
CA GLY A 235 -2.26 -104.31 -109.18
C GLY A 235 -1.34 -104.81 -110.29
N THR A 236 -1.26 -104.08 -111.41
CA THR A 236 -0.41 -104.44 -112.57
C THR A 236 1.06 -104.00 -112.43
N LYS A 237 1.48 -103.47 -111.27
CA LYS A 237 2.89 -103.12 -110.98
C LYS A 237 3.45 -103.95 -109.81
N ALA A 238 4.64 -104.51 -110.02
CA ALA A 238 5.39 -105.22 -108.98
C ALA A 238 6.14 -104.24 -108.05
N ILE A 239 6.05 -104.44 -106.73
CA ILE A 239 6.91 -103.78 -105.73
C ILE A 239 8.01 -104.76 -105.32
N TYR A 240 9.26 -104.32 -105.39
CA TYR A 240 10.43 -105.16 -105.18
C TYR A 240 11.09 -104.89 -103.83
N ALA A 241 11.75 -105.90 -103.25
CA ALA A 241 12.52 -105.73 -102.02
C ALA A 241 13.67 -104.72 -102.23
N LYS A 242 14.00 -103.90 -101.23
CA LYS A 242 15.17 -103.01 -101.32
C LYS A 242 16.45 -103.78 -100.97
N LYS A 243 17.51 -103.58 -101.76
CA LYS A 243 18.88 -103.98 -101.45
C LYS A 243 19.78 -102.77 -101.28
N LYS A 244 20.82 -102.92 -100.46
CA LYS A 244 21.78 -101.86 -100.14
C LYS A 244 23.01 -102.03 -100.99
N ILE A 245 23.36 -101.00 -101.75
CA ILE A 245 24.56 -100.98 -102.57
C ILE A 245 25.53 -99.96 -101.98
N CYS A 246 26.77 -100.38 -101.76
CA CYS A 246 27.82 -99.45 -101.42
C CYS A 246 28.18 -98.57 -102.62
N LYS A 247 28.07 -97.24 -102.47
CA LYS A 247 28.39 -96.31 -103.55
C LYS A 247 29.87 -96.32 -103.98
N LYS A 248 30.76 -96.85 -103.13
CA LYS A 248 32.21 -96.84 -103.37
C LYS A 248 32.70 -98.09 -104.09
N CYS A 249 32.36 -99.28 -103.59
CA CYS A 249 32.83 -100.54 -104.18
C CYS A 249 31.78 -101.27 -105.03
N GLY A 250 30.54 -100.78 -105.07
CA GLY A 250 29.45 -101.38 -105.85
C GLY A 250 28.90 -102.69 -105.28
N TYR A 251 29.37 -103.15 -104.13
CA TYR A 251 28.91 -104.39 -103.50
C TYR A 251 27.47 -104.26 -102.99
N GLU A 252 26.62 -105.23 -103.32
CA GLU A 252 25.20 -105.28 -102.98
C GLU A 252 24.95 -106.28 -101.84
N PHE A 253 24.21 -105.85 -100.79
CA PHE A 253 23.86 -106.67 -99.62
C PHE A 253 22.53 -106.25 -98.97
#